data_AF-A0A285V5Q4-F1
#
_entry.id   AF-A0A285V5Q4-F1
#
_cell.length_a   1.000
_cell.length_b   1.000
_cell.length_c   1.000
_cell.angle_alpha   90.00
_cell.angle_beta   90.00
_cell.angle_gamma   90.00
#
_symmetry.space_group_name_H-M   'P 1'
#
loop_
_entity.id
_entity.type
_entity.pdbx_description
1 polymer ?
#
loop_
_entity_poly.entity_id
_entity_poly.type
_entity_poly.pdbx_seq_one_letter_code
_entity_poly.pdbx_strand_id
1 'polypeptide(L)'
;MTAPVRLAVHVGRDVPEGLTAVLAALPPDVQPVAASEREALPEGTVAHLYCSDVLPRRPATPYAVWRVPGADAGDLGDVPVLADAGAEHVRPGDLQVSLRAWPEAARPILPFTRAGLRRVRDLPGRLVGEARPDGVWWGVPGGQPAAAPLDTWPTLAALSSAVVATGEELWTALAWAAPAVTDAAGARLLGLTPDEDVLVGDDPAARSRLAAELADDDLRAARLARSGWQTARSHLPPGVAADLCRRLGVRTAPHSSVSGLTAALDALGTPPHSLVRRRARAATAALPGAVTAGWRPHREEHS
;
A
#
# COMPACT_ATOMS: atom_id res chain seq x y z
N MET A 1 -32.92 -9.71 -2.79
CA MET A 1 -31.44 -9.63 -2.84
C MET A 1 -31.08 -9.15 -4.23
N THR A 2 -30.41 -8.01 -4.36
CA THR A 2 -29.89 -7.55 -5.66
C THR A 2 -28.80 -8.51 -6.13
N ALA A 3 -28.79 -8.85 -7.42
CA ALA A 3 -27.72 -9.65 -8.00
C ALA A 3 -26.36 -8.94 -7.83
N PRO A 4 -25.26 -9.68 -7.58
CA PRO A 4 -23.94 -9.08 -7.44
C PRO A 4 -23.52 -8.41 -8.75
N VAL A 5 -22.77 -7.32 -8.62
CA VAL A 5 -22.19 -6.62 -9.76
C VAL A 5 -21.06 -7.49 -10.32
N ARG A 6 -21.00 -7.70 -11.63
CA ARG A 6 -19.99 -8.58 -12.25
C ARG A 6 -18.93 -7.78 -12.99
N LEU A 7 -17.66 -8.13 -12.74
CA LEU A 7 -16.50 -7.68 -13.49
C LEU A 7 -16.09 -8.78 -14.46
N ALA A 8 -16.30 -8.58 -15.76
CA ALA A 8 -15.90 -9.54 -16.77
C ALA A 8 -14.38 -9.49 -16.96
N VAL A 9 -13.69 -10.59 -16.66
CA VAL A 9 -12.25 -10.72 -16.79
C VAL A 9 -11.93 -11.52 -18.05
N HIS A 10 -11.35 -10.83 -19.04
CA HIS A 10 -10.91 -11.37 -20.32
C HIS A 10 -9.44 -11.75 -20.17
N VAL A 11 -9.20 -12.97 -19.68
CA VAL A 11 -7.84 -13.51 -19.52
C VAL A 11 -7.53 -14.45 -20.67
N GLY A 12 -6.28 -14.42 -21.13
CA GLY A 12 -5.72 -15.49 -21.96
C GLY A 12 -5.61 -16.82 -21.17
N ARG A 13 -4.71 -17.71 -21.60
CA ARG A 13 -4.57 -19.03 -20.96
C ARG A 13 -4.01 -18.96 -19.52
N ASP A 14 -3.29 -17.91 -19.17
CA ASP A 14 -2.62 -17.76 -17.87
C ASP A 14 -3.00 -16.42 -17.22
N VAL A 15 -3.48 -16.47 -15.97
CA VAL A 15 -3.79 -15.28 -15.14
C VAL A 15 -2.52 -14.90 -14.37
N PRO A 16 -1.99 -13.67 -14.50
CA PRO A 16 -0.85 -13.23 -13.70
C PRO A 16 -1.15 -13.32 -12.19
N GLU A 17 -0.15 -13.66 -11.38
CA GLU A 17 -0.29 -13.79 -9.92
C GLU A 17 -0.80 -12.48 -9.28
N GLY A 18 -0.25 -11.34 -9.71
CA GLY A 18 -0.69 -10.01 -9.29
C GLY A 18 -2.17 -9.76 -9.56
N LEU A 19 -2.66 -10.21 -10.72
CA LEU A 19 -4.06 -10.07 -11.08
C LEU A 19 -4.92 -10.95 -10.18
N THR A 20 -4.50 -12.19 -9.93
CA THR A 20 -5.21 -13.11 -9.03
C THR A 20 -5.36 -12.52 -7.64
N ALA A 21 -4.30 -11.92 -7.08
CA ALA A 21 -4.34 -11.28 -5.78
C ALA A 21 -5.31 -10.07 -5.74
N VAL A 22 -5.33 -9.25 -6.80
CA VAL A 22 -6.26 -8.11 -6.92
C VAL A 22 -7.70 -8.59 -7.05
N LEU A 23 -7.96 -9.61 -7.89
CA LEU A 23 -9.30 -10.19 -8.07
C LEU A 23 -9.83 -10.81 -6.78
N ALA A 24 -8.96 -11.48 -6.00
CA ALA A 24 -9.30 -12.02 -4.69
C ALA A 24 -9.58 -10.93 -3.65
N ALA A 25 -9.06 -9.73 -3.85
CA ALA A 25 -9.24 -8.58 -2.96
C ALA A 25 -10.37 -7.64 -3.40
N LEU A 26 -11.15 -8.00 -4.43
CA LEU A 26 -12.32 -7.22 -4.86
C LEU A 26 -13.34 -7.07 -3.73
N PRO A 27 -14.10 -5.96 -3.72
CA PRO A 27 -15.22 -5.79 -2.81
C PRO A 27 -16.19 -6.98 -2.88
N PRO A 28 -16.81 -7.39 -1.77
CA PRO A 28 -17.62 -8.62 -1.70
C PRO A 28 -18.88 -8.59 -2.59
N ASP A 29 -19.31 -7.41 -3.03
CA ASP A 29 -20.44 -7.20 -3.94
C ASP A 29 -20.02 -7.18 -5.42
N VAL A 30 -18.72 -7.31 -5.69
CA VAL A 30 -18.13 -7.39 -7.04
C VAL A 30 -17.62 -8.81 -7.29
N GLN A 31 -18.26 -9.51 -8.22
CA GLN A 31 -17.87 -10.86 -8.59
C GLN A 31 -17.04 -10.83 -9.89
N PRO A 32 -15.76 -11.25 -9.88
CA PRO A 32 -15.03 -11.46 -11.12
C PRO A 32 -15.58 -12.70 -11.83
N VAL A 33 -15.82 -12.58 -13.13
CA VAL A 33 -16.29 -13.68 -13.98
C VAL A 33 -15.39 -13.81 -15.19
N ALA A 34 -14.92 -15.03 -15.49
CA ALA A 34 -14.17 -15.27 -16.71
C ALA A 34 -15.08 -14.98 -17.92
N ALA A 35 -14.57 -14.23 -18.89
CA ALA A 35 -15.29 -13.88 -20.10
C ALA A 35 -14.48 -14.28 -21.34
N SER A 36 -15.19 -14.84 -22.32
CA SER A 36 -14.65 -15.19 -23.63
C SER A 36 -15.39 -14.37 -24.69
N GLU A 37 -14.69 -13.88 -25.70
CA GLU A 37 -15.31 -13.14 -26.82
C GLU A 37 -16.35 -13.96 -27.59
N ARG A 38 -16.31 -15.29 -27.45
CA ARG A 38 -17.20 -16.22 -28.15
C ARG A 38 -18.47 -16.57 -27.36
N GLU A 39 -18.57 -16.12 -26.11
CA GLU A 39 -19.66 -16.48 -25.22
C GLU A 39 -20.49 -15.25 -24.84
N ALA A 40 -21.78 -15.46 -24.60
CA ALA A 40 -22.64 -14.40 -24.08
C ALA A 40 -22.17 -14.02 -22.68
N LEU A 41 -22.07 -12.72 -22.41
CA LEU A 41 -21.66 -12.23 -21.11
C LEU A 41 -22.73 -12.55 -20.05
N PRO A 42 -22.32 -12.91 -18.82
CA PRO A 42 -23.26 -13.08 -17.73
C PRO A 42 -24.06 -11.79 -17.47
N GLU A 43 -25.35 -11.94 -17.16
CA GLU A 43 -26.21 -10.82 -16.75
C GLU A 43 -25.60 -10.08 -15.55
N GLY A 44 -25.70 -8.75 -15.52
CA GLY A 44 -25.11 -7.93 -14.44
C GLY A 44 -23.62 -7.63 -14.60
N THR A 45 -23.01 -7.95 -15.75
CA THR A 45 -21.68 -7.45 -16.12
C THR A 45 -21.76 -5.93 -16.34
N VAL A 46 -20.96 -5.17 -15.60
CA VAL A 46 -20.95 -3.69 -15.69
C VAL A 46 -19.62 -3.11 -16.16
N ALA A 47 -18.56 -3.92 -16.17
CA ALA A 47 -17.22 -3.50 -16.55
C ALA A 47 -16.38 -4.68 -17.04
N HIS A 48 -15.30 -4.36 -17.75
CA HIS A 48 -14.42 -5.33 -18.39
C HIS A 48 -12.97 -5.13 -17.97
N LEU A 49 -12.25 -6.21 -17.69
CA LEU A 49 -10.82 -6.20 -17.42
C LEU A 49 -10.11 -7.08 -18.44
N TYR A 50 -9.27 -6.49 -19.28
CA TYR A 50 -8.51 -7.20 -20.31
C TYR A 50 -7.10 -7.47 -19.82
N CYS A 51 -6.66 -8.72 -19.86
CA CYS A 51 -5.29 -9.12 -19.53
C CYS A 51 -4.51 -9.39 -20.82
N SER A 52 -4.24 -8.34 -21.60
CA SER A 52 -3.52 -8.39 -22.87
C SER A 52 -3.11 -6.98 -23.30
N ASP A 53 -1.90 -6.85 -23.84
CA ASP A 53 -1.46 -5.61 -24.50
C ASP A 53 -2.18 -5.38 -25.83
N VAL A 54 -2.72 -6.45 -26.42
CA VAL A 54 -3.54 -6.40 -27.64
C VAL A 54 -5.01 -6.39 -27.24
N LEU A 55 -5.65 -5.24 -27.38
CA LEU A 55 -7.08 -5.07 -27.18
C LEU A 55 -7.89 -5.53 -28.41
N PRO A 56 -9.13 -5.98 -28.21
CA PRO A 56 -10.05 -6.19 -29.32
C PRO A 56 -10.27 -4.87 -30.08
N ARG A 57 -10.63 -4.98 -31.38
CA ARG A 57 -10.89 -3.81 -32.24
C ARG A 57 -11.95 -2.85 -31.68
N ARG A 58 -12.88 -3.37 -30.85
CA ARG A 58 -13.94 -2.62 -30.18
C ARG A 58 -14.08 -3.16 -28.75
N PRO A 59 -13.28 -2.67 -27.79
CA PRO A 59 -13.41 -3.09 -26.39
C PRO A 59 -14.74 -2.60 -25.83
N ALA A 60 -15.37 -3.43 -25.01
CA ALA A 60 -16.59 -3.05 -24.31
C ALA A 60 -16.26 -2.04 -23.21
N THR A 61 -17.14 -1.07 -22.96
CA THR A 61 -16.91 0.00 -21.99
C THR A 61 -17.92 -0.09 -20.83
N PRO A 62 -17.53 0.29 -19.60
CA PRO A 62 -16.19 0.71 -19.16
C PRO A 62 -15.20 -0.48 -19.07
N TYR A 63 -13.91 -0.21 -19.32
CA TYR A 63 -12.87 -1.24 -19.21
C TYR A 63 -11.55 -0.74 -18.65
N ALA A 64 -10.75 -1.71 -18.22
CA ALA A 64 -9.40 -1.58 -17.73
C ALA A 64 -8.49 -2.59 -18.45
N VAL A 65 -7.20 -2.28 -18.54
CA VAL A 65 -6.20 -3.18 -19.13
C VAL A 65 -5.16 -3.51 -18.09
N TRP A 66 -5.03 -4.79 -17.76
CA TRP A 66 -3.94 -5.32 -16.99
C TRP A 66 -2.74 -5.56 -17.91
N ARG A 67 -1.64 -4.87 -17.64
CA ARG A 67 -0.38 -5.03 -18.36
C ARG A 67 0.67 -5.63 -17.44
N VAL A 68 1.38 -6.60 -17.98
CA VAL A 68 2.63 -7.11 -17.41
C VAL A 68 3.73 -6.48 -18.26
N PRO A 69 4.53 -5.54 -17.73
CA PRO A 69 5.66 -4.99 -18.47
C PRO A 69 6.50 -6.14 -19.07
N GLY A 70 6.88 -5.99 -20.33
CA GLY A 70 7.53 -7.04 -21.12
C GLY A 70 8.82 -7.57 -20.49
N ALA A 71 9.06 -8.86 -20.72
CA ALA A 71 10.17 -9.68 -20.23
C ALA A 71 11.57 -9.29 -20.75
N ASP A 72 11.98 -8.04 -20.59
CA ASP A 72 13.40 -7.68 -20.47
C ASP A 72 13.74 -7.60 -18.98
N ALA A 73 13.53 -8.74 -18.31
CA ALA A 73 13.68 -8.93 -16.88
C ALA A 73 15.16 -9.13 -16.51
N GLY A 74 15.83 -8.03 -16.19
CA GLY A 74 17.04 -7.99 -15.38
C GLY A 74 16.94 -6.79 -14.44
N ASP A 75 16.77 -7.06 -13.15
CA ASP A 75 16.53 -6.12 -12.04
C ASP A 75 15.09 -5.61 -11.80
N LEU A 76 14.49 -6.18 -10.74
CA LEU A 76 13.59 -5.54 -9.76
C LEU A 76 12.32 -4.80 -10.24
N GLY A 77 11.90 -4.91 -11.51
CA GLY A 77 10.93 -4.01 -12.15
C GLY A 77 9.63 -4.60 -12.70
N ASP A 78 9.13 -5.74 -12.24
CA ASP A 78 7.88 -6.34 -12.76
C ASP A 78 6.65 -5.91 -11.95
N VAL A 79 6.39 -4.60 -11.87
CA VAL A 79 5.17 -4.08 -11.24
C VAL A 79 4.05 -4.11 -12.27
N PRO A 80 3.00 -4.94 -12.10
CA PRO A 80 1.86 -4.95 -13.00
C PRO A 80 1.17 -3.59 -12.95
N VAL A 81 0.78 -3.11 -14.12
CA VAL A 81 0.17 -1.80 -14.28
C VAL A 81 -1.23 -1.95 -14.87
N LEU A 82 -2.22 -1.35 -14.22
CA LEU A 82 -3.52 -1.11 -14.84
C LEU A 82 -3.50 0.25 -15.53
N ALA A 83 -3.49 0.25 -16.86
CA ALA A 83 -3.44 1.45 -17.69
C ALA A 83 -4.80 1.74 -18.35
N ASP A 84 -5.08 3.02 -18.55
CA ASP A 84 -6.12 3.46 -19.48
C ASP A 84 -5.72 3.12 -20.92
N ALA A 85 -6.70 2.82 -21.76
CA ALA A 85 -6.46 2.39 -23.13
C ALA A 85 -5.64 3.39 -23.97
N GLY A 86 -4.68 2.87 -24.73
CA GLY A 86 -3.88 3.65 -25.68
C GLY A 86 -2.64 4.35 -25.10
N ALA A 87 -2.30 4.13 -23.83
CA ALA A 87 -0.98 4.50 -23.33
C ALA A 87 0.07 3.52 -23.87
N GLU A 88 1.17 3.95 -24.48
CA GLU A 88 2.29 3.05 -24.85
C GLU A 88 3.27 2.84 -23.68
N HIS A 89 3.22 3.72 -22.67
CA HIS A 89 4.10 3.76 -21.52
C HIS A 89 3.27 3.85 -20.23
N VAL A 90 3.82 3.36 -19.11
CA VAL A 90 3.25 3.57 -17.78
C VAL A 90 3.15 5.08 -17.53
N ARG A 91 1.95 5.58 -17.27
CA ARG A 91 1.70 7.01 -17.02
C ARG A 91 1.63 7.30 -15.52
N PRO A 92 1.95 8.53 -15.09
CA PRO A 92 1.55 9.01 -13.78
C PRO A 92 0.04 8.80 -13.59
N GLY A 93 -0.34 8.07 -12.55
CA GLY A 93 -1.73 7.70 -12.27
C GLY A 93 -2.12 6.29 -12.68
N ASP A 94 -1.25 5.50 -13.29
CA ASP A 94 -1.48 4.06 -13.48
C ASP A 94 -1.50 3.30 -12.14
N LEU A 95 -2.31 2.22 -12.04
CA LEU A 95 -2.35 1.43 -10.80
C LEU A 95 -1.21 0.44 -10.77
N GLN A 96 -0.27 0.68 -9.86
CA GLN A 96 0.84 -0.22 -9.56
C GLN A 96 0.42 -1.27 -8.54
N VAL A 97 0.78 -2.53 -8.79
CA VAL A 97 0.51 -3.64 -7.85
C VAL A 97 1.79 -4.16 -7.25
N SER A 98 1.93 -4.05 -5.93
CA SER A 98 3.02 -4.66 -5.18
C SER A 98 2.58 -6.03 -4.66
N LEU A 99 3.27 -7.08 -5.12
CA LEU A 99 3.17 -8.42 -4.56
C LEU A 99 4.09 -8.65 -3.35
N ARG A 100 4.88 -7.63 -2.98
CA ARG A 100 5.78 -7.74 -1.84
C ARG A 100 4.98 -7.95 -0.56
N ALA A 101 5.45 -8.88 0.26
CA ALA A 101 4.83 -9.14 1.55
C ALA A 101 4.75 -7.84 2.36
N TRP A 102 3.54 -7.51 2.81
CA TRP A 102 3.33 -6.46 3.80
C TRP A 102 3.53 -7.08 5.18
N PRO A 103 4.45 -6.56 6.02
CA PRO A 103 4.64 -7.16 7.34
C PRO A 103 3.32 -7.10 8.13
N GLU A 104 2.83 -8.24 8.60
CA GLU A 104 1.50 -8.34 9.20
C GLU A 104 1.35 -7.41 10.42
N ALA A 105 2.45 -7.16 11.15
CA ALA A 105 2.51 -6.26 12.29
C ALA A 105 2.78 -4.79 11.92
N ALA A 106 3.18 -4.48 10.68
CA ALA A 106 3.55 -3.13 10.28
C ALA A 106 2.35 -2.18 10.32
N ARG A 107 2.43 -1.18 11.18
CA ARG A 107 1.43 -0.13 11.33
C ARG A 107 2.15 1.22 11.39
N PRO A 108 1.49 2.31 10.97
CA PRO A 108 2.02 3.65 11.20
C PRO A 108 2.33 3.87 12.67
N ILE A 109 3.58 4.19 12.98
CA ILE A 109 3.96 4.68 14.30
C ILE A 109 3.99 6.20 14.23
N LEU A 110 3.01 6.83 14.90
CA LEU A 110 2.90 8.28 14.93
C LEU A 110 4.17 8.93 15.50
N PRO A 111 4.56 10.13 15.04
CA PRO A 111 5.79 10.80 15.48
C PRO A 111 5.94 10.89 17.00
N PHE A 112 4.85 11.25 17.71
CA PHE A 112 4.85 11.32 19.18
C PHE A 112 5.13 9.95 19.84
N THR A 113 4.46 8.88 19.36
CA THR A 113 4.68 7.52 19.85
C THR A 113 6.12 7.09 19.58
N ARG A 114 6.65 7.41 18.40
CA ARG A 114 8.01 7.07 18.02
C ARG A 114 9.05 7.76 18.90
N ALA A 115 8.90 9.06 19.13
CA ALA A 115 9.75 9.83 20.03
C ALA A 115 9.67 9.31 21.48
N GLY A 116 8.47 8.93 21.94
CA GLY A 116 8.27 8.30 23.24
C GLY A 116 8.98 6.95 23.36
N LEU A 117 8.86 6.09 22.35
CA LEU A 117 9.55 4.80 22.30
C LEU A 117 11.07 4.97 22.33
N ARG A 118 11.61 5.92 21.56
CA ARG A 118 13.04 6.23 21.60
C ARG A 118 13.48 6.64 23.01
N ARG A 119 12.74 7.56 23.64
CA ARG A 119 13.05 8.03 25.01
C ARG A 119 13.04 6.90 26.04
N VAL A 120 12.04 6.01 26.00
CA VAL A 120 11.92 4.88 26.95
C VAL A 120 13.02 3.83 26.75
N ARG A 121 13.68 3.83 25.59
CA ARG A 121 14.76 2.90 25.24
C ARG A 121 16.14 3.55 25.24
N ASP A 122 16.27 4.76 25.81
CA ASP A 122 17.50 5.55 25.82
C ASP A 122 18.13 5.71 24.42
N LEU A 123 17.30 5.75 23.38
CA LEU A 123 17.73 5.99 22.01
C LEU A 123 17.80 7.49 21.72
N PRO A 124 18.63 7.91 20.75
CA PRO A 124 18.75 9.32 20.40
C PRO A 124 17.42 9.96 19.98
N GLY A 125 17.19 11.20 20.39
CA GLY A 125 15.97 11.93 20.05
C GLY A 125 15.78 12.08 18.53
N ARG A 126 16.89 12.33 17.82
CA ARG A 126 17.02 12.41 16.36
C ARG A 126 17.82 11.20 15.89
N LEU A 127 17.11 10.11 15.63
CA LEU A 127 17.69 8.84 15.17
C LEU A 127 17.55 8.76 13.65
N VAL A 128 18.65 8.53 12.93
CA VAL A 128 18.63 8.21 11.51
C VAL A 128 19.02 6.75 11.33
N GLY A 129 18.20 6.01 10.59
CA GLY A 129 18.50 4.64 10.16
C GLY A 129 18.85 4.61 8.68
N GLU A 130 19.85 3.83 8.29
CA GLU A 130 20.25 3.69 6.89
C GLU A 130 20.32 2.21 6.52
N ALA A 131 19.61 1.83 5.47
CA ALA A 131 19.78 0.57 4.78
C ALA A 131 20.71 0.79 3.58
N ARG A 132 21.82 0.05 3.55
CA ARG A 132 22.85 0.12 2.52
C ARG A 132 23.10 -1.29 1.96
N PRO A 133 23.69 -1.42 0.76
CA PRO A 133 23.99 -2.73 0.19
C PRO A 133 24.90 -3.61 1.06
N ASP A 134 25.74 -2.99 1.91
CA ASP A 134 26.69 -3.65 2.80
C ASP A 134 26.16 -3.89 4.22
N GLY A 135 24.96 -3.41 4.56
CA GLY A 135 24.41 -3.58 5.90
C GLY A 135 23.37 -2.55 6.31
N VAL A 136 22.95 -2.65 7.57
CA VAL A 136 22.04 -1.71 8.22
C VAL A 136 22.80 -0.92 9.26
N TRP A 137 22.56 0.39 9.31
CA TRP A 137 23.31 1.33 10.13
C TRP A 137 22.34 2.28 10.82
N TRP A 138 22.72 2.83 11.96
CA TRP A 138 21.93 3.85 12.66
C TRP A 138 22.81 4.81 13.46
N GLY A 139 22.30 6.00 13.73
CA GLY A 139 23.02 6.96 14.56
C GLY A 139 22.30 8.29 14.70
N VAL A 140 23.01 9.27 15.26
CA VAL A 140 22.58 10.68 15.25
C VAL A 140 23.05 11.37 13.97
N PRO A 141 22.28 12.34 13.44
CA PRO A 141 22.74 13.22 12.38
C PRO A 141 24.14 13.78 12.64
N GLY A 142 25.05 13.66 11.67
CA GLY A 142 26.43 14.14 11.75
C GLY A 142 27.38 13.34 12.66
N GLY A 143 26.88 12.30 13.34
CA GLY A 143 27.69 11.39 14.15
C GLY A 143 28.22 10.20 13.35
N GLN A 144 29.14 9.43 13.96
CA GLN A 144 29.58 8.15 13.41
C GLN A 144 28.44 7.11 13.54
N PRO A 145 27.93 6.55 12.44
CA PRO A 145 26.87 5.55 12.52
C PRO A 145 27.39 4.21 13.06
N ALA A 146 26.55 3.51 13.79
CA ALA A 146 26.78 2.17 14.30
C ALA A 146 26.12 1.14 13.38
N ALA A 147 26.83 0.04 13.08
CA ALA A 147 26.27 -1.09 12.35
C ALA A 147 25.25 -1.83 13.22
N ALA A 148 24.21 -2.38 12.58
CA ALA A 148 23.21 -3.23 13.19
C ALA A 148 22.98 -4.49 12.32
N PRO A 149 22.52 -5.61 12.92
CA PRO A 149 22.14 -6.79 12.17
C PRO A 149 21.01 -6.50 11.16
N LEU A 150 21.04 -7.13 9.98
CA LEU A 150 20.09 -6.86 8.89
C LEU A 150 18.62 -7.05 9.29
N ASP A 151 18.34 -8.08 10.10
CA ASP A 151 17.01 -8.41 10.61
C ASP A 151 16.42 -7.34 11.55
N THR A 152 17.23 -6.37 11.99
CA THR A 152 16.76 -5.24 12.79
C THR A 152 16.15 -4.11 11.96
N TRP A 153 16.26 -4.14 10.62
CA TRP A 153 15.76 -3.06 9.75
C TRP A 153 14.29 -2.68 10.02
N PRO A 154 13.32 -3.61 10.15
CA PRO A 154 11.95 -3.23 10.47
C PRO A 154 11.83 -2.43 11.77
N THR A 155 12.62 -2.79 12.78
CA THR A 155 12.65 -2.09 14.07
C THR A 155 13.28 -0.70 13.94
N LEU A 156 14.38 -0.59 13.20
CA LEU A 156 15.03 0.69 12.94
C LEU A 156 14.14 1.62 12.13
N ALA A 157 13.48 1.13 11.08
CA ALA A 157 12.51 1.90 10.33
C ALA A 157 11.34 2.39 11.20
N ALA A 158 10.82 1.51 12.06
CA ALA A 158 9.76 1.84 12.99
C ALA A 158 10.13 2.93 14.00
N LEU A 159 11.40 2.98 14.45
CA LEU A 159 11.87 3.87 15.51
C LEU A 159 12.59 5.14 15.03
N SER A 160 13.10 5.16 13.80
CA SER A 160 13.91 6.28 13.30
C SER A 160 13.10 7.55 13.02
N SER A 161 13.72 8.69 13.25
CA SER A 161 13.16 10.02 12.93
C SER A 161 13.14 10.26 11.42
N ALA A 162 14.15 9.73 10.71
CA ALA A 162 14.18 9.61 9.26
C ALA A 162 14.97 8.36 8.88
N VAL A 163 14.76 7.85 7.67
CA VAL A 163 15.53 6.74 7.14
C VAL A 163 16.07 7.01 5.74
N VAL A 164 17.23 6.44 5.43
CA VAL A 164 17.71 6.27 4.05
C VAL A 164 17.49 4.82 3.65
N ALA A 165 16.75 4.58 2.57
CA ALA A 165 16.47 3.24 2.09
C ALA A 165 16.19 3.22 0.59
N THR A 166 16.57 2.13 -0.06
CA THR A 166 16.24 1.82 -1.46
C THR A 166 15.63 0.41 -1.51
N GLY A 167 15.22 -0.08 -2.69
CA GLY A 167 14.86 -1.49 -2.87
C GLY A 167 13.77 -2.03 -1.94
N GLU A 168 14.03 -3.16 -1.29
CA GLU A 168 13.11 -3.83 -0.35
C GLU A 168 13.02 -3.13 1.00
N GLU A 169 14.11 -2.48 1.39
CA GLU A 169 14.21 -1.76 2.64
C GLU A 169 13.35 -0.50 2.61
N LEU A 170 13.22 0.16 1.45
CA LEU A 170 12.28 1.26 1.26
C LEU A 170 10.83 0.80 1.43
N TRP A 171 10.45 -0.35 0.85
CA TRP A 171 9.11 -0.92 1.03
C TRP A 171 8.81 -1.19 2.52
N THR A 172 9.77 -1.80 3.22
CA THR A 172 9.66 -2.04 4.65
C THR A 172 9.53 -0.74 5.44
N ALA A 173 10.32 0.29 5.11
CA ALA A 173 10.26 1.59 5.74
C ALA A 173 8.89 2.25 5.59
N LEU A 174 8.34 2.25 4.37
CA LEU A 174 7.02 2.80 4.08
C LEU A 174 5.92 2.02 4.83
N ALA A 175 6.04 0.70 4.96
CA ALA A 175 5.07 -0.11 5.71
C ALA A 175 4.96 0.29 7.20
N TRP A 176 6.07 0.72 7.80
CA TRP A 176 6.14 1.26 9.16
C TRP A 176 5.87 2.78 9.25
N ALA A 177 5.51 3.41 8.13
CA ALA A 177 5.36 4.86 7.98
C ALA A 177 6.62 5.62 8.43
N ALA A 178 7.80 5.12 8.08
CA ALA A 178 9.05 5.82 8.31
C ALA A 178 9.19 6.98 7.29
N PRO A 179 9.51 8.21 7.73
CA PRO A 179 9.91 9.30 6.85
C PRO A 179 11.17 8.87 6.10
N ALA A 180 11.07 8.74 4.78
CA ALA A 180 12.09 8.09 3.99
C ALA A 180 12.76 9.04 3.00
N VAL A 181 14.05 8.80 2.81
CA VAL A 181 14.87 9.35 1.74
C VAL A 181 15.36 8.19 0.88
N THR A 182 15.20 8.30 -0.43
CA THR A 182 15.58 7.27 -1.41
C THR A 182 16.33 7.88 -2.58
N ASP A 183 16.75 7.07 -3.54
CA ASP A 183 17.13 7.51 -4.88
C ASP A 183 15.92 7.63 -5.83
N ALA A 184 16.16 8.26 -6.98
CA ALA A 184 15.13 8.48 -7.99
C ALA A 184 14.60 7.17 -8.59
N ALA A 185 15.45 6.13 -8.64
CA ALA A 185 15.08 4.81 -9.15
C ALA A 185 14.05 4.13 -8.23
N GLY A 186 14.30 4.12 -6.91
CA GLY A 186 13.41 3.57 -5.90
C GLY A 186 12.10 4.35 -5.79
N ALA A 187 12.14 5.68 -5.86
CA ALA A 187 10.92 6.50 -5.90
C ALA A 187 10.05 6.15 -7.11
N ARG A 188 10.64 6.08 -8.31
CA ARG A 188 9.93 5.71 -9.54
C ARG A 188 9.36 4.29 -9.48
N LEU A 189 10.17 3.35 -9.01
CA LEU A 189 9.81 1.93 -8.92
C LEU A 189 8.57 1.72 -8.04
N LEU A 190 8.47 2.47 -6.95
CA LEU A 190 7.35 2.38 -6.01
C LEU A 190 6.26 3.43 -6.25
N GLY A 191 6.29 4.15 -7.38
CA GLY A 191 5.27 5.14 -7.73
C GLY A 191 5.17 6.31 -6.73
N LEU A 192 6.27 6.66 -6.07
CA LEU A 192 6.33 7.69 -5.04
C LEU A 192 6.60 9.05 -5.67
N THR A 193 5.86 10.07 -5.23
CA THR A 193 6.07 11.45 -5.65
C THR A 193 7.15 12.12 -4.78
N PRO A 194 8.25 12.63 -5.37
CA PRO A 194 9.26 13.38 -4.63
C PRO A 194 8.67 14.58 -3.89
N ASP A 195 9.17 14.86 -2.68
CA ASP A 195 8.71 15.93 -1.77
C ASP A 195 7.29 15.80 -1.18
N GLU A 196 6.50 14.86 -1.69
CA GLU A 196 5.17 14.52 -1.18
C GLU A 196 5.18 13.21 -0.36
N ASP A 197 5.76 12.15 -0.93
CA ASP A 197 5.83 10.82 -0.31
C ASP A 197 7.18 10.53 0.33
N VAL A 198 8.26 10.95 -0.34
CA VAL A 198 9.65 10.71 0.05
C VAL A 198 10.54 11.87 -0.38
N LEU A 199 11.72 12.00 0.24
CA LEU A 199 12.78 12.83 -0.33
C LEU A 199 13.66 12.00 -1.27
N VAL A 200 14.21 12.64 -2.29
CA VAL A 200 15.08 11.98 -3.27
C VAL A 200 16.44 12.64 -3.26
N GLY A 201 17.51 11.85 -3.09
CA GLY A 201 18.89 12.31 -3.16
C GLY A 201 19.66 11.59 -4.27
N ASP A 202 20.43 12.36 -5.04
CA ASP A 202 21.15 11.91 -6.24
C ASP A 202 22.30 10.94 -5.93
N ASP A 203 22.91 11.07 -4.75
CA ASP A 203 24.01 10.23 -4.29
C ASP A 203 23.85 9.86 -2.80
N PRO A 204 24.65 8.89 -2.28
CA PRO A 204 24.55 8.48 -0.88
C PRO A 204 24.75 9.62 0.12
N ALA A 205 25.66 10.56 -0.14
CA ALA A 205 25.93 11.67 0.78
C ALA A 205 24.80 12.70 0.80
N ALA A 206 24.20 12.98 -0.36
CA ALA A 206 22.99 13.79 -0.47
C ALA A 206 21.82 13.15 0.29
N ARG A 207 21.64 11.83 0.16
CA ARG A 207 20.58 11.11 0.90
C ARG A 207 20.77 11.17 2.41
N SER A 208 21.99 10.95 2.92
CA SER A 208 22.28 11.08 4.36
C SER A 208 22.08 12.52 4.86
N ARG A 209 22.44 13.55 4.08
CA ARG A 209 22.16 14.95 4.43
C ARG A 209 20.67 15.26 4.49
N LEU A 210 19.90 14.84 3.48
CA LEU A 210 18.44 15.00 3.47
C LEU A 210 17.78 14.26 4.63
N ALA A 211 18.27 13.08 5.01
CA ALA A 211 17.75 12.34 6.17
C ALA A 211 18.07 13.06 7.49
N ALA A 212 19.24 13.68 7.61
CA ALA A 212 19.58 14.53 8.75
C ALA A 212 18.67 15.75 8.85
N GLU A 213 18.45 16.47 7.74
CA GLU A 213 17.53 17.61 7.68
C GLU A 213 16.09 17.18 8.01
N LEU A 214 15.65 16.03 7.49
CA LEU A 214 14.33 15.50 7.75
C LEU A 214 14.14 15.08 9.20
N ALA A 215 15.19 14.55 9.85
CA ALA A 215 15.17 14.22 11.27
C ALA A 215 15.03 15.47 12.18
N ASP A 216 15.30 16.66 11.65
CA ASP A 216 15.17 17.94 12.35
C ASP A 216 13.82 18.65 12.07
N ASP A 217 13.05 18.19 11.09
CA ASP A 217 11.74 18.75 10.70
C ASP A 217 10.61 17.75 10.94
N ASP A 218 10.13 17.70 12.19
CA ASP A 218 9.05 16.79 12.62
C ASP A 218 7.77 16.92 11.78
N LEU A 219 7.45 18.13 11.30
CA LEU A 219 6.24 18.38 10.52
C LEU A 219 6.36 17.78 9.12
N ARG A 220 7.47 18.05 8.43
CA ARG A 220 7.75 17.47 7.10
C ARG A 220 7.89 15.96 7.19
N ALA A 221 8.59 15.46 8.21
CA ALA A 221 8.74 14.03 8.48
C ALA A 221 7.38 13.35 8.67
N ALA A 222 6.49 13.92 9.49
CA ALA A 222 5.15 13.38 9.70
C ALA A 222 4.30 13.37 8.42
N ARG A 223 4.41 14.41 7.59
CA ARG A 223 3.70 14.50 6.30
C ARG A 223 4.17 13.43 5.32
N LEU A 224 5.48 13.32 5.10
CA LEU A 224 6.07 12.31 4.22
C LEU A 224 5.74 10.89 4.69
N ALA A 225 5.94 10.61 5.98
CA ALA A 225 5.60 9.32 6.58
C ALA A 225 4.16 8.90 6.30
N ARG A 226 3.21 9.84 6.46
CA ARG A 226 1.80 9.58 6.20
C ARG A 226 1.54 9.35 4.72
N SER A 227 2.03 10.24 3.85
CA SER A 227 1.79 10.16 2.41
C SER A 227 2.42 8.89 1.83
N GLY A 228 3.70 8.66 2.10
CA GLY A 228 4.42 7.47 1.64
C GLY A 228 3.78 6.16 2.13
N TRP A 229 3.30 6.08 3.38
CA TRP A 229 2.56 4.92 3.85
C TRP A 229 1.23 4.72 3.12
N GLN A 230 0.47 5.80 2.87
CA GLN A 230 -0.78 5.73 2.12
C GLN A 230 -0.56 5.29 0.67
N THR A 231 0.46 5.85 0.02
CA THR A 231 0.86 5.49 -1.34
C THR A 231 1.28 4.02 -1.41
N ALA A 232 2.19 3.57 -0.54
CA ALA A 232 2.60 2.16 -0.49
C ALA A 232 1.42 1.20 -0.22
N ARG A 233 0.51 1.59 0.67
CA ARG A 233 -0.70 0.80 0.96
C ARG A 233 -1.66 0.74 -0.22
N SER A 234 -1.73 1.80 -1.03
CA SER A 234 -2.57 1.83 -2.23
C SER A 234 -2.10 0.85 -3.31
N HIS A 235 -0.81 0.50 -3.30
CA HIS A 235 -0.22 -0.51 -4.19
C HIS A 235 -0.48 -1.95 -3.74
N LEU A 236 -1.00 -2.17 -2.53
CA LEU A 236 -1.40 -3.51 -2.11
C LEU A 236 -2.65 -3.97 -2.87
N PRO A 237 -2.83 -5.29 -3.10
CA PRO A 237 -3.97 -5.80 -3.86
C PRO A 237 -5.34 -5.26 -3.44
N PRO A 238 -5.67 -5.10 -2.13
CA PRO A 238 -6.93 -4.48 -1.73
C PRO A 238 -7.06 -2.99 -2.09
N GLY A 239 -5.97 -2.23 -2.03
CA GLY A 239 -5.95 -0.82 -2.43
C GLY A 239 -6.16 -0.66 -3.94
N VAL A 240 -5.46 -1.48 -4.72
CA VAL A 240 -5.60 -1.55 -6.18
C VAL A 240 -7.00 -1.98 -6.57
N ALA A 241 -7.56 -3.02 -5.94
CA ALA A 241 -8.90 -3.50 -6.22
C ALA A 241 -9.98 -2.42 -5.97
N ALA A 242 -9.86 -1.69 -4.86
CA ALA A 242 -10.76 -0.59 -4.55
C ALA A 242 -10.66 0.55 -5.60
N ASP A 243 -9.45 0.92 -6.01
CA ASP A 243 -9.30 1.96 -7.03
C ASP A 243 -9.75 1.49 -8.42
N LEU A 244 -9.49 0.24 -8.77
CA LEU A 244 -9.98 -0.37 -10.00
C LEU A 244 -11.51 -0.27 -10.09
N CYS A 245 -12.22 -0.68 -9.04
CA CYS A 245 -13.68 -0.54 -9.00
C CYS A 245 -14.13 0.92 -9.14
N ARG A 246 -13.44 1.85 -8.46
CA ARG A 246 -13.72 3.28 -8.55
C ARG A 246 -13.59 3.81 -9.98
N ARG A 247 -12.49 3.49 -10.67
CA ARG A 247 -12.23 3.94 -12.05
C ARG A 247 -13.23 3.36 -13.05
N LEU A 248 -13.62 2.10 -12.86
CA LEU A 248 -14.61 1.43 -13.70
C LEU A 248 -16.05 1.89 -13.43
N GLY A 249 -16.26 2.83 -12.50
CA GLY A 249 -17.59 3.28 -12.13
C GLY A 249 -18.43 2.17 -11.45
N VAL A 250 -17.78 1.12 -10.97
CA VAL A 250 -18.42 0.03 -10.23
C VAL A 250 -18.89 0.61 -8.90
N ARG A 251 -20.19 0.92 -8.83
CA ARG A 251 -20.82 1.42 -7.60
C ARG A 251 -20.85 0.29 -6.60
N THR A 252 -19.87 0.27 -5.71
CA THR A 252 -19.95 -0.55 -4.52
C THR A 252 -21.10 -0.04 -3.66
N ALA A 253 -21.82 -0.97 -3.02
CA ALA A 253 -22.88 -0.60 -2.11
C ALA A 253 -22.33 0.41 -1.07
N PRO A 254 -23.08 1.49 -0.75
CA PRO A 254 -22.64 2.44 0.25
C PRO A 254 -22.30 1.67 1.51
N HIS A 255 -21.09 1.91 2.02
CA HIS A 255 -20.63 1.27 3.24
C HIS A 255 -21.69 1.52 4.32
N SER A 256 -22.12 0.46 5.01
CA SER A 256 -22.79 0.66 6.29
C SER A 256 -21.94 1.61 7.14
N SER A 257 -22.55 2.42 8.00
CA SER A 257 -21.79 3.33 8.88
C SER A 257 -20.69 2.58 9.66
N VAL A 258 -20.90 1.29 9.96
CA VAL A 258 -19.92 0.40 10.59
C VAL A 258 -18.74 0.06 9.66
N SER A 259 -18.99 -0.34 8.42
CA SER A 259 -17.91 -0.65 7.48
C SER A 259 -17.12 0.60 7.09
N GLY A 260 -17.79 1.75 6.98
CA GLY A 260 -17.12 3.04 6.78
C GLY A 260 -16.20 3.40 7.95
N LEU A 261 -16.65 3.21 9.19
CA LEU A 261 -15.81 3.40 10.38
C LEU A 261 -14.64 2.41 10.43
N THR A 262 -14.86 1.15 10.05
CA THR A 262 -13.79 0.13 9.98
C THR A 262 -12.71 0.55 9.00
N ALA A 263 -13.11 0.92 7.78
CA ALA A 263 -12.20 1.40 6.74
C ALA A 263 -11.43 2.65 7.19
N ALA A 264 -12.08 3.59 7.88
CA ALA A 264 -11.42 4.76 8.44
C ALA A 264 -10.36 4.38 9.50
N LEU A 265 -10.67 3.44 10.40
CA LEU A 265 -9.72 2.96 11.41
C LEU A 265 -8.55 2.18 10.77
N ASP A 266 -8.81 1.43 9.70
CA ASP A 266 -7.79 0.75 8.90
C ASP A 266 -6.86 1.73 8.18
N ALA A 267 -7.44 2.80 7.62
CA ALA A 267 -6.70 3.90 6.98
C ALA A 267 -5.86 4.70 7.98
N LEU A 268 -6.23 4.71 9.26
CA LEU A 268 -5.39 5.25 10.33
C LEU A 268 -4.35 4.23 10.85
N GLY A 269 -4.35 3.01 10.32
CA GLY A 269 -3.47 1.93 10.78
C GLY A 269 -3.75 1.47 12.20
N THR A 270 -4.98 1.67 12.69
CA THR A 270 -5.37 1.36 14.06
C THR A 270 -5.27 -0.16 14.30
N PRO A 271 -4.56 -0.65 15.34
CA PRO A 271 -4.45 -2.09 15.58
C PRO A 271 -5.82 -2.75 15.84
N PRO A 272 -6.07 -3.99 15.36
CA PRO A 272 -7.35 -4.70 15.51
C PRO A 272 -7.80 -4.82 16.98
N HIS A 273 -6.84 -5.02 17.89
CA HIS A 273 -7.09 -5.19 19.33
C HIS A 273 -7.00 -3.89 20.15
N SER A 274 -6.84 -2.73 19.51
CA SER A 274 -6.68 -1.46 20.23
C SER A 274 -7.94 -1.07 21.02
N LEU A 275 -7.75 -0.33 22.12
CA LEU A 275 -8.85 0.25 22.89
C LEU A 275 -9.75 1.16 22.03
N VAL A 276 -9.18 1.85 21.05
CA VAL A 276 -9.92 2.70 20.11
C VAL A 276 -10.89 1.87 19.28
N ARG A 277 -10.44 0.75 18.68
CA ARG A 277 -11.34 -0.16 17.96
C ARG A 277 -12.39 -0.78 18.86
N ARG A 278 -12.02 -1.18 20.08
CA ARG A 278 -12.98 -1.72 21.05
C ARG A 278 -14.08 -0.71 21.40
N ARG A 279 -13.70 0.57 21.60
CA ARG A 279 -14.64 1.66 21.88
C ARG A 279 -15.52 1.98 20.67
N ALA A 280 -14.92 2.10 19.48
CA ALA A 280 -15.65 2.28 18.22
C ALA A 280 -16.70 1.19 18.04
N ARG A 281 -16.33 -0.06 18.33
CA ARG A 281 -17.19 -1.22 18.29
C ARG A 281 -18.33 -1.20 19.29
N ALA A 282 -18.05 -0.84 20.53
CA ALA A 282 -19.10 -0.67 21.53
C ALA A 282 -20.10 0.41 21.09
N ALA A 283 -19.61 1.53 20.55
CA ALA A 283 -20.45 2.64 20.10
C ALA A 283 -21.32 2.30 18.88
N THR A 284 -20.88 1.40 18.00
CA THR A 284 -21.61 1.03 16.78
C THR A 284 -22.41 -0.26 16.88
N ALA A 285 -22.41 -0.93 18.04
CA ALA A 285 -23.03 -2.25 18.22
C ALA A 285 -24.54 -2.28 17.88
N ALA A 286 -25.25 -1.16 18.08
CA ALA A 286 -26.67 -1.03 17.77
C ALA A 286 -26.97 -0.69 16.30
N LEU A 287 -25.94 -0.41 15.48
CA LEU A 287 -26.13 -0.02 14.09
C LEU A 287 -26.30 -1.23 13.17
N PRO A 288 -27.14 -1.13 12.11
CA PRO A 288 -27.25 -2.15 11.08
C PRO A 288 -25.88 -2.47 10.46
N GLY A 289 -25.57 -3.77 10.30
CA GLY A 289 -24.32 -4.25 9.72
C GLY A 289 -23.18 -4.51 10.73
N ALA A 290 -23.36 -4.21 12.02
CA ALA A 290 -22.36 -4.51 13.05
C ALA A 290 -21.99 -6.00 13.15
N VAL A 291 -22.96 -6.90 12.97
CA VAL A 291 -22.73 -8.35 13.09
C VAL A 291 -22.02 -8.93 11.86
N THR A 292 -22.25 -8.36 10.67
CA THR A 292 -21.74 -8.89 9.39
C THR A 292 -20.37 -8.35 9.02
N ALA A 293 -19.97 -7.16 9.48
CA ALA A 293 -18.64 -6.58 9.23
C ALA A 293 -17.49 -7.30 9.97
N GLY A 294 -17.72 -8.49 10.53
CA GLY A 294 -16.76 -9.21 11.38
C GLY A 294 -16.69 -8.67 12.81
N TRP A 295 -17.55 -7.71 13.18
CA TRP A 295 -17.57 -7.14 14.53
C TRP A 295 -18.47 -7.98 15.44
N ARG A 296 -18.15 -9.27 15.62
CA ARG A 296 -18.79 -10.13 16.66
C ARG A 296 -18.30 -9.82 18.06
N PRO A 297 -19.15 -9.39 19.02
CA PRO A 297 -18.71 -9.06 20.38
C PRO A 297 -17.80 -10.17 20.89
N HIS A 298 -16.61 -9.79 21.39
CA HIS A 298 -15.78 -10.75 22.12
C HIS A 298 -16.69 -11.27 23.23
N ARG A 299 -17.08 -12.55 23.15
CA ARG A 299 -17.52 -13.23 24.36
C ARG A 299 -16.33 -13.13 25.30
N GLU A 300 -16.57 -12.54 26.46
CA GLU A 300 -15.62 -12.57 27.55
C GLU A 300 -15.38 -14.04 27.89
N GLU A 301 -14.33 -14.61 27.31
CA GLU A 301 -13.75 -15.85 27.83
C GLU A 301 -12.97 -15.43 29.07
N HIS A 302 -13.69 -15.39 30.19
CA HIS A 302 -13.07 -15.45 31.50
C HIS A 302 -12.58 -16.88 31.72
N SER A 303 -11.26 -17.04 31.69
CA SER A 303 -10.53 -18.15 32.32
C SER A 303 -9.21 -17.62 32.85
#